data_AF-A0A0W0Z653-F1
#
_entry.id   AF-A0A0W0Z653-F1
#
_cell.length_a   1.000
_cell.length_b   1.000
_cell.length_c   1.000
_cell.angle_alpha   90.00
_cell.angle_beta   90.00
_cell.angle_gamma   90.00
#
_symmetry.space_group_name_H-M   'P 1'
#
loop_
_entity.id
_entity.type
_entity.pdbx_description
1 polymer ?
#
loop_
_entity_poly.entity_id
_entity_poly.type
_entity_poly.pdbx_seq_one_letter_code
_entity_poly.pdbx_strand_id
1 'polypeptide(L)'
;MLINWPLIMVLIGLSLPGILIAVPRLIHLLLARNSDQLKRRISRLGMVQTLFMVILMSVGGAVLSLRTGLNAPVLEGILAGKPVLSMVQAFLLPVFLVTLSGLVIFLLFYYGLMPRYLDQNTLTIMRRIRAALRPDGCVLYGGVVEEVIARWGLMNVLVYFSILLLGRNSDLVVWNAMLISSLLLSLSHLPAYIAAGCKNNRFFLYSMVLLTGWQAVMFGWLFWQYGLLAAIISHMLFHLGWYWYDRA
;
A
#
# COMPACT_ATOMS: atom_id res chain seq x y z
N MET A 1 -3.13 11.38 -27.03
CA MET A 1 -3.64 10.67 -25.84
C MET A 1 -4.26 11.69 -24.91
N LEU A 2 -5.55 11.56 -24.59
CA LEU A 2 -6.18 12.40 -23.57
C LEU A 2 -5.87 11.78 -22.21
N ILE A 3 -5.18 12.53 -21.36
CA ILE A 3 -4.91 12.13 -19.97
C ILE A 3 -6.26 12.03 -19.24
N ASN A 4 -6.49 10.95 -18.50
CA ASN A 4 -7.71 10.74 -17.71
C ASN A 4 -7.68 11.58 -16.42
N TRP A 5 -7.86 12.90 -16.57
CA TRP A 5 -7.92 13.85 -15.46
C TRP A 5 -8.97 13.50 -14.39
N PRO A 6 -10.20 13.06 -14.74
CA PRO A 6 -11.18 12.63 -13.75
C PRO A 6 -10.64 11.51 -12.84
N LEU A 7 -9.98 10.50 -13.40
CA LEU A 7 -9.39 9.42 -12.61
C LEU A 7 -8.28 9.95 -11.69
N ILE A 8 -7.38 10.78 -12.20
CA ILE A 8 -6.31 11.39 -11.39
C ILE A 8 -6.88 12.14 -10.19
N MET A 9 -7.92 12.96 -10.41
CA MET A 9 -8.57 13.73 -9.34
C MET A 9 -9.23 12.82 -8.30
N VAL A 10 -9.86 11.73 -8.74
CA VAL A 10 -10.43 10.72 -7.82
C VAL A 10 -9.34 10.06 -6.98
N LEU A 11 -8.22 9.63 -7.58
CA LEU A 11 -7.15 8.96 -6.83
C LEU A 11 -6.49 9.90 -5.79
N ILE A 12 -6.28 11.17 -6.15
CA ILE A 12 -5.82 12.20 -5.21
C ILE A 12 -6.85 12.38 -4.09
N GLY A 13 -8.12 12.57 -4.44
CA GLY A 13 -9.21 12.77 -3.48
C GLY A 13 -9.36 11.62 -2.49
N LEU A 14 -9.33 10.37 -2.97
CA LEU A 14 -9.40 9.17 -2.14
C LEU A 14 -8.20 9.04 -1.18
N SER A 15 -7.03 9.55 -1.57
CA SER A 15 -5.81 9.47 -0.77
C SER A 15 -5.74 10.52 0.35
N LEU A 16 -6.43 11.67 0.19
CA LEU A 16 -6.35 12.79 1.13
C LEU A 16 -6.70 12.42 2.58
N PRO A 17 -7.80 11.71 2.88
CA PRO A 17 -8.13 11.32 4.26
C PRO A 17 -7.03 10.49 4.91
N GLY A 18 -6.45 9.53 4.19
CA GLY A 18 -5.35 8.70 4.68
C GLY A 18 -4.13 9.54 5.03
N ILE A 19 -3.75 10.47 4.15
CA ILE A 19 -2.61 11.38 4.38
C ILE A 19 -2.85 12.26 5.61
N LEU A 20 -4.03 12.89 5.70
CA LEU A 20 -4.37 13.83 6.78
C LEU A 20 -4.48 13.15 8.15
N ILE A 21 -4.82 11.85 8.18
CA ILE A 21 -5.01 11.09 9.41
C ILE A 21 -3.74 10.37 9.84
N ALA A 22 -3.17 9.54 8.97
CA ALA A 22 -2.09 8.62 9.34
C ALA A 22 -0.74 9.33 9.53
N VAL A 23 -0.40 10.27 8.64
CA VAL A 23 0.91 10.94 8.65
C VAL A 23 1.13 11.73 9.93
N PRO A 24 0.19 12.59 10.40
CA PRO A 24 0.37 13.28 11.67
C PRO A 24 0.43 12.32 12.86
N ARG A 25 -0.41 11.27 12.90
CA ARG A 25 -0.41 10.29 14.00
C ARG A 25 0.94 9.59 14.12
N LEU A 26 1.50 9.14 13.00
CA LEU A 26 2.82 8.50 12.98
C LEU A 26 3.92 9.48 13.42
N ILE A 27 3.92 10.71 12.93
CA ILE A 27 4.94 11.71 13.29
C ILE A 27 4.84 12.11 14.76
N HIS A 28 3.64 12.24 15.31
CA HIS A 28 3.44 12.51 16.74
C HIS A 28 3.94 11.36 17.62
N LEU A 29 3.82 10.11 17.16
CA LEU A 29 4.41 8.95 17.84
C LEU A 29 5.94 9.01 17.79
N LEU A 30 6.52 9.23 16.60
CA LEU A 30 7.97 9.22 16.40
C LEU A 30 8.67 10.37 17.14
N LEU A 31 8.02 11.53 17.24
CA LEU A 31 8.57 12.73 17.88
C LEU A 31 7.92 13.01 19.25
N ALA A 32 7.49 11.97 19.97
CA ALA A 32 6.72 12.11 21.21
C ALA A 32 7.38 13.04 22.26
N ARG A 33 8.73 13.04 22.32
CA ARG A 33 9.54 13.84 23.28
C ARG A 33 9.81 15.28 22.82
N ASN A 34 9.36 15.67 21.63
CA ASN A 34 9.65 16.96 21.03
C ASN A 34 8.48 17.94 21.22
N SER A 35 8.75 19.24 20.99
CA SER A 35 7.72 20.29 21.09
C SER A 35 6.60 20.12 20.05
N ASP A 36 5.39 20.53 20.40
CA ASP A 36 4.23 20.43 19.50
C ASP A 36 4.38 21.29 18.25
N GLN A 37 5.12 22.39 18.34
CA GLN A 37 5.46 23.20 17.16
C GLN A 37 6.29 22.39 16.16
N LEU A 38 7.28 21.64 16.63
CA LEU A 38 8.11 20.80 15.76
C LEU A 38 7.28 19.65 15.17
N LYS A 39 6.48 18.95 15.99
CA LYS A 39 5.56 17.90 15.53
C LYS A 39 4.67 18.40 14.40
N ARG A 40 3.98 19.54 14.58
CA ARG A 40 3.13 20.15 13.55
C ARG A 40 3.90 20.54 12.27
N ARG A 41 5.13 21.04 12.40
CA ARG A 41 5.97 21.40 11.24
C ARG A 41 6.35 20.15 10.44
N ILE A 42 6.84 19.10 11.09
CA ILE A 42 7.22 17.86 10.42
C ILE A 42 5.99 17.14 9.85
N SER A 43 4.86 17.13 10.56
CA SER A 43 3.59 16.60 10.03
C SER A 43 3.17 17.27 8.73
N ARG A 44 3.25 18.60 8.65
CA ARG A 44 2.96 19.32 7.40
C ARG A 44 3.91 18.93 6.27
N LEU A 45 5.21 18.84 6.54
CA LEU A 45 6.19 18.41 5.54
C LEU A 45 5.92 16.99 5.05
N GLY A 46 5.66 16.05 5.95
CA GLY A 46 5.34 14.67 5.60
C GLY A 46 4.04 14.55 4.79
N MET A 47 3.01 15.33 5.14
CA MET A 47 1.76 15.37 4.36
C MET A 47 2.00 15.93 2.96
N VAL A 48 2.74 17.03 2.82
CA VAL A 48 3.07 17.63 1.51
C VAL A 48 3.89 16.67 0.66
N GLN A 49 4.91 16.02 1.24
CA GLN A 49 5.73 15.02 0.55
C GLN A 49 4.87 13.85 0.06
N THR A 50 3.99 13.31 0.91
CA THR A 50 3.14 12.18 0.53
C THR A 50 2.13 12.59 -0.54
N LEU A 51 1.52 13.77 -0.41
CA LEU A 51 0.59 14.29 -1.41
C LEU A 51 1.29 14.50 -2.76
N PHE A 52 2.51 15.05 -2.76
CA PHE A 52 3.31 15.18 -3.97
C PHE A 52 3.57 13.82 -4.63
N MET A 53 3.94 12.81 -3.83
CA MET A 53 4.14 11.46 -4.34
C MET A 53 2.85 10.86 -4.92
N VAL A 54 1.71 11.03 -4.25
CA VAL A 54 0.40 10.59 -4.75
C VAL A 54 0.05 11.27 -6.07
N ILE A 55 0.25 12.58 -6.19
CA ILE A 55 0.00 13.32 -7.43
C ILE A 55 0.89 12.76 -8.55
N LEU A 56 2.19 12.65 -8.30
CA LEU A 56 3.16 12.15 -9.27
C LEU A 56 2.81 10.73 -9.75
N MET A 57 2.51 9.83 -8.81
CA MET A 57 2.15 8.45 -9.09
C MET A 57 0.77 8.31 -9.74
N SER A 58 -0.20 9.17 -9.40
CA SER A 58 -1.52 9.20 -10.03
C SER A 58 -1.42 9.60 -11.50
N VAL A 59 -0.65 10.65 -11.79
CA VAL A 59 -0.38 11.11 -13.17
C VAL A 59 0.43 10.06 -13.94
N GLY A 60 1.51 9.54 -13.34
CA GLY A 60 2.35 8.52 -13.94
C GLY A 60 1.55 7.26 -14.31
N GLY A 61 0.77 6.72 -13.37
CA GLY A 61 -0.09 5.57 -13.64
C GLY A 61 -1.13 5.84 -14.73
N ALA A 62 -1.77 7.01 -14.73
CA ALA A 62 -2.78 7.37 -15.73
C ALA A 62 -2.21 7.51 -17.15
N VAL A 63 -0.97 7.98 -17.28
CA VAL A 63 -0.30 8.09 -18.58
C VAL A 63 0.22 6.74 -19.06
N LEU A 64 0.81 5.96 -18.15
CA LEU A 64 1.53 4.74 -18.50
C LEU A 64 0.61 3.51 -18.64
N SER A 65 -0.51 3.47 -17.91
CA SER A 65 -1.51 2.39 -17.97
C SER A 65 -1.97 2.04 -19.39
N LEU A 66 -2.11 3.07 -20.25
CA LEU A 66 -2.48 2.90 -21.66
C LEU A 66 -1.48 2.05 -22.46
N ARG A 67 -0.21 1.98 -22.04
CA ARG A 67 0.84 1.16 -22.70
C ARG A 67 1.12 -0.15 -21.97
N THR A 68 0.97 -0.17 -20.65
CA THR A 68 1.24 -1.36 -19.83
C THR A 68 0.07 -2.34 -19.81
N GLY A 69 -1.16 -1.84 -19.99
CA GLY A 69 -2.39 -2.62 -19.80
C GLY A 69 -2.85 -2.71 -18.34
N LEU A 70 -2.10 -2.14 -17.39
CA LEU A 70 -2.45 -2.13 -15.97
C LEU A 70 -3.39 -0.95 -15.66
N ASN A 71 -4.68 -1.18 -15.91
CA ASN A 71 -5.73 -0.16 -15.88
C ASN A 71 -6.57 -0.19 -14.58
N ALA A 72 -7.51 0.76 -14.45
CA ALA A 72 -8.48 0.81 -13.36
C ALA A 72 -9.92 0.62 -13.89
N PRO A 73 -10.27 -0.54 -14.46
CA PRO A 73 -11.47 -0.72 -15.28
C PRO A 73 -12.77 -0.34 -14.58
N VAL A 74 -12.89 -0.64 -13.28
CA VAL A 74 -14.10 -0.27 -12.51
C VAL A 74 -14.18 1.23 -12.25
N LEU A 75 -13.08 1.88 -11.87
CA LEU A 75 -13.08 3.33 -11.63
C LEU A 75 -13.31 4.10 -12.93
N GLU A 76 -12.66 3.68 -14.01
CA GLU A 76 -12.86 4.25 -15.35
C GLU A 76 -14.29 4.04 -15.85
N GLY A 77 -14.86 2.85 -15.62
CA GLY A 77 -16.25 2.55 -15.95
C GLY A 77 -17.24 3.44 -15.21
N ILE A 78 -17.07 3.62 -13.90
CA ILE A 78 -17.89 4.52 -13.07
C ILE A 78 -17.80 5.96 -13.60
N LEU A 79 -16.59 6.45 -13.85
CA LEU A 79 -16.37 7.82 -14.34
C LEU A 79 -16.92 8.05 -15.75
N ALA A 80 -16.96 7.00 -16.57
CA ALA A 80 -17.55 7.03 -17.91
C ALA A 80 -19.07 6.77 -17.91
N GLY A 81 -19.71 6.57 -16.75
CA GLY A 81 -21.13 6.23 -16.65
C GLY A 81 -21.49 4.87 -17.25
N LYS A 82 -20.52 3.95 -17.34
CA LYS A 82 -20.69 2.59 -17.90
C LYS A 82 -21.12 1.60 -16.81
N PRO A 83 -21.87 0.53 -17.16
CA PRO A 83 -22.20 -0.52 -16.21
C PRO A 83 -20.92 -1.26 -15.77
N VAL A 84 -20.69 -1.34 -14.46
CA VAL A 84 -19.51 -1.99 -13.86
C VAL A 84 -19.84 -3.22 -13.01
N LEU A 85 -21.13 -3.60 -12.90
CA LEU A 85 -21.56 -4.65 -11.99
C LEU A 85 -20.88 -6.00 -12.26
N SER A 86 -20.76 -6.39 -13.54
CA SER A 86 -20.07 -7.63 -13.93
C SER A 86 -18.59 -7.61 -13.58
N MET A 87 -17.93 -6.45 -13.73
CA MET A 87 -16.52 -6.28 -13.37
C MET A 87 -16.32 -6.40 -11.85
N VAL A 88 -17.24 -5.84 -11.06
CA VAL A 88 -17.22 -5.95 -9.60
C VAL A 88 -17.43 -7.40 -9.18
N GLN A 89 -18.47 -8.06 -9.70
CA GLN A 89 -18.77 -9.47 -9.40
C GLN A 89 -17.58 -10.39 -9.72
N ALA A 90 -16.86 -10.12 -10.81
CA ALA A 90 -15.71 -10.91 -11.22
C ALA A 90 -14.56 -10.92 -10.19
N PHE A 91 -14.37 -9.84 -9.41
CA PHE A 91 -13.27 -9.78 -8.44
C PHE A 91 -13.69 -10.10 -6.99
N LEU A 92 -15.00 -10.12 -6.66
CA LEU A 92 -15.44 -10.27 -5.26
C LEU A 92 -14.92 -11.55 -4.60
N LEU A 93 -15.11 -12.70 -5.24
CA LEU A 93 -14.66 -13.99 -4.70
C LEU A 93 -13.12 -14.09 -4.65
N PRO A 94 -12.38 -13.75 -5.73
CA PRO A 94 -10.92 -13.69 -5.68
C PRO A 94 -10.39 -12.78 -4.59
N VAL A 95 -10.92 -11.56 -4.45
CA VAL A 95 -10.54 -10.63 -3.38
C VAL A 95 -10.79 -11.28 -2.03
N PHE A 96 -11.99 -11.80 -1.76
CA PHE A 96 -12.31 -12.43 -0.48
C PHE A 96 -11.35 -13.58 -0.14
N LEU A 97 -11.15 -14.54 -1.04
CA LEU A 97 -10.30 -15.72 -0.80
C LEU A 97 -8.84 -15.33 -0.61
N VAL A 98 -8.32 -14.45 -1.47
CA VAL A 98 -6.93 -14.00 -1.42
C VAL A 98 -6.70 -13.20 -0.15
N THR A 99 -7.56 -12.21 0.18
CA THR A 99 -7.45 -11.45 1.44
C THR A 99 -7.51 -12.37 2.65
N LEU A 100 -8.44 -13.33 2.69
CA LEU A 100 -8.59 -14.25 3.82
C LEU A 100 -7.34 -15.13 3.99
N SER A 101 -6.83 -15.71 2.91
CA SER A 101 -5.60 -16.50 2.94
C SER A 101 -4.40 -15.66 3.39
N GLY A 102 -4.29 -14.42 2.87
CA GLY A 102 -3.23 -13.49 3.21
C GLY A 102 -3.28 -13.09 4.68
N LEU A 103 -4.49 -12.88 5.22
CA LEU A 103 -4.71 -12.61 6.63
C LEU A 103 -4.29 -13.79 7.49
N VAL A 104 -4.71 -15.02 7.17
CA VAL A 104 -4.31 -16.21 7.92
C VAL A 104 -2.79 -16.38 7.93
N ILE A 105 -2.14 -16.28 6.77
CA ILE A 105 -0.68 -16.39 6.66
C ILE A 105 0.01 -15.29 7.46
N PHE A 106 -0.47 -14.05 7.37
CA PHE A 106 0.04 -12.94 8.15
C PHE A 106 -0.08 -13.20 9.65
N LEU A 107 -1.24 -13.66 10.14
CA LEU A 107 -1.45 -13.93 11.57
C LEU A 107 -0.51 -15.04 12.07
N LEU A 108 -0.32 -16.10 11.27
CA LEU A 108 0.62 -17.17 11.59
C LEU A 108 2.06 -16.67 11.69
N PHE A 109 2.50 -15.83 10.76
CA PHE A 109 3.83 -15.24 10.82
C PHE A 109 3.96 -14.24 11.96
N TYR A 110 3.06 -13.26 12.06
CA TYR A 110 3.13 -12.17 13.04
C TYR A 110 3.05 -12.68 14.48
N TYR A 111 2.09 -13.55 14.80
CA TYR A 111 1.88 -14.03 16.17
C TYR A 111 2.62 -15.34 16.46
N GLY A 112 2.86 -16.19 15.45
CA GLY A 112 3.50 -17.50 15.64
C GLY A 112 5.01 -17.50 15.44
N LEU A 113 5.49 -16.83 14.38
CA LEU A 113 6.91 -16.87 13.97
C LEU A 113 7.73 -15.71 14.52
N MET A 114 7.25 -14.47 14.37
CA MET A 114 8.01 -13.26 14.75
C MET A 114 8.46 -13.25 16.21
N PRO A 115 7.67 -13.69 17.20
CA PRO A 115 8.12 -13.69 18.60
C PRO A 115 9.31 -14.60 18.91
N ARG A 116 9.68 -15.49 17.98
CA ARG A 116 10.87 -16.34 18.10
C ARG A 116 12.15 -15.64 17.63
N TYR A 117 12.03 -14.64 16.75
CA TYR A 117 13.17 -13.96 16.12
C TYR A 117 13.31 -12.49 16.50
N LEU A 118 12.23 -11.86 16.98
CA LEU A 118 12.19 -10.46 17.40
C LEU A 118 12.12 -10.35 18.92
N ASP A 119 12.83 -9.39 19.48
CA ASP A 119 12.77 -9.11 20.90
C ASP A 119 11.45 -8.42 21.30
N GLN A 120 11.10 -8.51 22.58
CA GLN A 120 9.84 -7.97 23.11
C GLN A 120 9.71 -6.45 22.95
N ASN A 121 10.81 -5.70 22.95
CA ASN A 121 10.76 -4.26 22.73
C ASN A 121 10.38 -3.95 21.27
N THR A 122 11.02 -4.61 20.30
CA THR A 122 10.67 -4.52 18.88
C THR A 122 9.18 -4.85 18.64
N LEU A 123 8.68 -5.97 19.16
CA LEU A 123 7.26 -6.35 19.04
C LEU A 123 6.31 -5.32 19.66
N THR A 124 6.70 -4.74 20.80
CA THR A 124 5.90 -3.71 21.49
C THR A 124 5.85 -2.42 20.67
N ILE A 125 6.97 -2.03 20.04
CA ILE A 125 7.01 -0.87 19.15
C ILE A 125 6.15 -1.10 17.91
N MET A 126 6.20 -2.28 17.31
CA MET A 126 5.35 -2.61 16.16
C MET A 126 3.85 -2.48 16.50
N ARG A 127 3.43 -3.01 17.67
CA ARG A 127 2.06 -2.85 18.17
C ARG A 127 1.71 -1.39 18.42
N ARG A 128 2.62 -0.60 19.01
CA ARG A 128 2.42 0.84 19.26
C ARG A 128 2.24 1.64 17.96
N ILE A 129 3.00 1.34 16.91
CA ILE A 129 2.84 1.98 15.60
C ILE A 129 1.45 1.69 15.05
N ARG A 130 1.02 0.43 15.03
CA ARG A 130 -0.33 0.05 14.58
C ARG A 130 -1.42 0.73 15.41
N ALA A 131 -1.31 0.71 16.73
CA ALA A 131 -2.25 1.34 17.65
C ALA A 131 -2.34 2.87 17.43
N ALA A 132 -1.21 3.53 17.17
CA ALA A 132 -1.16 4.96 16.88
C ALA A 132 -1.84 5.30 15.55
N LEU A 133 -1.69 4.46 14.52
CA LEU A 133 -2.36 4.64 13.23
C LEU A 133 -3.87 4.44 13.35
N ARG A 134 -4.30 3.51 14.21
CA ARG A 134 -5.70 3.09 14.39
C ARG A 134 -6.29 2.47 13.10
N PRO A 135 -7.45 1.80 13.17
CA PRO A 135 -8.02 1.13 12.00
C PRO A 135 -8.31 2.06 10.83
N ASP A 136 -8.79 3.28 11.09
CA ASP A 136 -9.05 4.31 10.08
C ASP A 136 -7.76 4.75 9.36
N GLY A 137 -6.65 4.94 10.10
CA GLY A 137 -5.36 5.25 9.49
C GLY A 137 -4.80 4.10 8.66
N CYS A 138 -4.90 2.87 9.15
CA CYS A 138 -4.47 1.69 8.39
C CYS A 138 -5.30 1.48 7.11
N VAL A 139 -6.63 1.59 7.21
CA VAL A 139 -7.55 1.41 6.07
C VAL A 139 -7.39 2.53 5.04
N LEU A 140 -7.32 3.79 5.47
CA LEU A 140 -7.26 4.93 4.55
C LEU A 140 -5.86 5.17 3.99
N TYR A 141 -4.81 4.99 4.78
CA TYR A 141 -3.44 5.15 4.30
C TYR A 141 -2.92 3.87 3.67
N GLY A 142 -2.89 2.76 4.42
CA GLY A 142 -2.43 1.46 3.91
C GLY A 142 -3.30 0.99 2.75
N GLY A 143 -4.62 0.95 2.94
CA GLY A 143 -5.55 0.44 1.93
C GLY A 143 -5.68 1.29 0.67
N VAL A 144 -5.46 2.62 0.73
CA VAL A 144 -5.66 3.52 -0.43
C VAL A 144 -4.36 4.16 -0.88
N VAL A 145 -3.68 4.91 0.00
CA VAL A 145 -2.49 5.70 -0.36
C VAL A 145 -1.37 4.80 -0.86
N GLU A 146 -1.10 3.68 -0.16
CA GLU A 146 -0.04 2.76 -0.57
C GLU A 146 -0.37 2.07 -1.90
N GLU A 147 -1.64 1.72 -2.15
CA GLU A 147 -2.04 1.11 -3.42
C GLU A 147 -1.96 2.08 -4.60
N VAL A 148 -2.33 3.35 -4.40
CA VAL A 148 -2.16 4.39 -5.43
C VAL A 148 -0.67 4.63 -5.74
N ILE A 149 0.20 4.65 -4.72
CA ILE A 149 1.63 4.85 -4.93
C ILE A 149 2.27 3.62 -5.58
N ALA A 150 2.10 2.45 -4.97
CA ALA A 150 2.88 1.26 -5.32
C ALA A 150 2.31 0.51 -6.53
N ARG A 151 0.98 0.41 -6.66
CA ARG A 151 0.34 -0.41 -7.71
C ARG A 151 0.01 0.47 -8.89
N TRP A 152 -0.79 1.50 -8.66
CA TRP A 152 -1.16 2.40 -9.75
C TRP A 152 0.04 3.14 -10.35
N GLY A 153 0.90 3.74 -9.51
CA GLY A 153 2.08 4.48 -9.99
C GLY A 153 3.28 3.60 -10.28
N LEU A 154 3.93 3.09 -9.24
CA LEU A 154 5.24 2.45 -9.32
C LEU A 154 5.23 1.19 -10.19
N MET A 155 4.25 0.30 -10.05
CA MET A 155 4.19 -0.91 -10.88
C MET A 155 3.97 -0.57 -12.37
N ASN A 156 3.15 0.43 -12.69
CA ASN A 156 3.03 0.94 -14.06
C ASN A 156 4.35 1.51 -14.60
N VAL A 157 5.07 2.30 -13.80
CA VAL A 157 6.39 2.85 -14.16
C VAL A 157 7.37 1.70 -14.47
N LEU A 158 7.43 0.69 -13.61
CA LEU A 158 8.33 -0.45 -13.78
C LEU A 158 7.98 -1.30 -15.01
N VAL A 159 6.70 -1.60 -15.24
CA VAL A 159 6.26 -2.32 -16.44
C VAL A 159 6.56 -1.51 -17.69
N TYR A 160 6.28 -0.21 -17.70
CA TYR A 160 6.54 0.64 -18.86
C TYR A 160 8.02 0.66 -19.24
N PHE A 161 8.93 0.89 -18.29
CA PHE A 161 10.37 0.90 -18.59
C PHE A 161 10.88 -0.49 -18.98
N SER A 162 10.32 -1.55 -18.40
CA SER A 162 10.65 -2.92 -18.80
C SER A 162 10.21 -3.21 -20.25
N ILE A 163 9.02 -2.78 -20.65
CA ILE A 163 8.55 -2.87 -22.05
C ILE A 163 9.46 -2.05 -22.96
N LEU A 164 9.84 -0.84 -22.55
CA LEU A 164 10.73 0.04 -23.33
C LEU A 164 12.10 -0.60 -23.58
N LEU A 165 12.67 -1.28 -22.57
CA LEU A 165 13.99 -1.91 -22.65
C LEU A 165 13.96 -3.26 -23.37
N LEU A 166 12.90 -4.05 -23.19
CA LEU A 166 12.79 -5.42 -23.72
C LEU A 166 12.03 -5.49 -25.05
N GLY A 167 11.34 -4.43 -25.45
CA GLY A 167 10.54 -4.37 -26.68
C GLY A 167 9.27 -5.24 -26.67
N ARG A 168 8.89 -5.82 -25.52
CA ARG A 168 7.72 -6.71 -25.40
C ARG A 168 6.98 -6.51 -24.08
N ASN A 169 5.66 -6.65 -24.13
CA ASN A 169 4.80 -6.77 -22.94
C ASN A 169 4.50 -8.25 -22.73
N SER A 170 4.89 -8.80 -21.57
CA SER A 170 4.72 -10.22 -21.25
C SER A 170 4.47 -10.40 -19.76
N ASP A 171 3.86 -11.51 -19.38
CA ASP A 171 3.59 -11.82 -17.97
C ASP A 171 4.85 -11.78 -17.10
N LEU A 172 6.00 -12.21 -17.64
CA LEU A 172 7.28 -12.14 -16.94
C LEU A 172 7.69 -10.70 -16.61
N VAL A 173 7.38 -9.74 -17.49
CA VAL A 173 7.63 -8.31 -17.22
C VAL A 173 6.76 -7.83 -16.07
N VAL A 174 5.48 -8.20 -16.07
CA VAL A 174 4.56 -7.79 -15.00
C VAL A 174 4.92 -8.44 -13.67
N TRP A 175 5.28 -9.73 -13.66
CA TRP A 175 5.78 -10.42 -12.47
C TRP A 175 7.01 -9.74 -11.89
N ASN A 176 8.01 -9.43 -12.70
CA ASN A 176 9.23 -8.75 -12.22
C ASN A 176 8.91 -7.36 -11.66
N ALA A 177 8.10 -6.57 -12.35
CA ALA A 177 7.68 -5.26 -11.87
C ALA A 177 6.91 -5.35 -10.53
N MET A 178 6.05 -6.35 -10.38
CA MET A 178 5.31 -6.61 -9.15
C MET A 178 6.23 -7.01 -7.99
N LEU A 179 7.21 -7.89 -8.23
CA LEU A 179 8.16 -8.31 -7.20
C LEU A 179 9.04 -7.14 -6.75
N ILE A 180 9.52 -6.32 -7.70
CA ILE A 180 10.34 -5.14 -7.41
C ILE A 180 9.52 -4.09 -6.66
N SER A 181 8.30 -3.77 -7.11
CA SER A 181 7.45 -2.79 -6.41
C SER A 181 7.09 -3.27 -5.00
N SER A 182 6.82 -4.56 -4.82
CA SER A 182 6.53 -5.16 -3.53
C SER A 182 7.72 -5.10 -2.57
N LEU A 183 8.93 -5.36 -3.07
CA LEU A 183 10.15 -5.21 -2.29
C LEU A 183 10.39 -3.76 -1.89
N LEU A 184 10.25 -2.82 -2.81
CA LEU A 184 10.41 -1.38 -2.52
C LEU A 184 9.40 -0.89 -1.49
N LEU A 185 8.13 -1.29 -1.61
CA LEU A 185 7.10 -0.96 -0.63
C LEU A 185 7.45 -1.53 0.75
N SER A 186 7.84 -2.81 0.80
CA SER A 186 8.24 -3.47 2.04
C SER A 186 9.40 -2.75 2.74
N LEU A 187 10.44 -2.39 1.98
CA LEU A 187 11.59 -1.66 2.49
C LEU A 187 11.23 -0.23 2.95
N SER A 188 10.23 0.40 2.31
CA SER A 188 9.79 1.76 2.65
C SER A 188 9.24 1.89 4.08
N HIS A 189 8.80 0.78 4.69
CA HIS A 189 8.33 0.78 6.08
C HIS A 189 9.46 0.80 7.11
N LEU A 190 10.63 0.21 6.79
CA LEU A 190 11.73 0.03 7.74
C LEU A 190 12.16 1.32 8.46
N PRO A 191 12.33 2.48 7.77
CA PRO A 191 12.78 3.70 8.42
C PRO A 191 11.88 4.14 9.58
N ALA A 192 10.55 3.99 9.43
CA ALA A 192 9.60 4.38 10.47
C ALA A 192 9.72 3.50 11.72
N TYR A 193 9.84 2.17 11.55
CA TYR A 193 10.01 1.26 12.66
C TYR A 193 11.37 1.44 13.36
N ILE A 194 12.45 1.64 12.60
CA ILE A 194 13.77 1.91 13.16
C ILE A 194 13.78 3.24 13.93
N ALA A 195 13.18 4.30 13.38
CA ALA A 195 13.04 5.58 14.05
C ALA A 195 12.20 5.51 15.34
N ALA A 196 11.24 4.59 15.40
CA ALA A 196 10.45 4.31 16.60
C ALA A 196 11.19 3.49 17.66
N GLY A 197 12.40 2.98 17.34
CA GLY A 197 13.27 2.25 18.27
C GLY A 197 13.34 0.73 18.07
N CYS A 198 12.82 0.19 16.96
CA CYS A 198 13.04 -1.22 16.63
C CYS A 198 14.54 -1.51 16.40
N LYS A 199 14.99 -2.71 16.74
CA LYS A 199 16.39 -3.10 16.51
C LYS A 199 16.70 -3.15 15.03
N ASN A 200 17.72 -2.40 14.60
CA ASN A 200 18.22 -2.45 13.23
C ASN A 200 19.21 -3.62 13.05
N ASN A 201 18.68 -4.83 12.81
CA ASN A 201 19.49 -6.01 12.55
C ASN A 201 18.91 -6.85 11.39
N ARG A 202 19.66 -7.86 10.94
CA ARG A 202 19.28 -8.71 9.81
C ARG A 202 17.97 -9.48 10.09
N PHE A 203 17.75 -9.95 11.31
CA PHE A 203 16.52 -10.66 11.68
C PHE A 203 15.29 -9.76 11.57
N PHE A 204 15.38 -8.51 12.00
CA PHE A 204 14.32 -7.51 11.86
C PHE A 204 14.06 -7.19 10.38
N LEU A 205 15.11 -6.98 9.59
CA LEU A 205 15.00 -6.77 8.14
C LEU A 205 14.25 -7.94 7.47
N TYR A 206 14.69 -9.18 7.69
CA TYR A 206 14.06 -10.36 7.08
C TYR A 206 12.62 -10.56 7.55
N SER A 207 12.36 -10.32 8.82
CA SER A 207 11.01 -10.38 9.42
C SER A 207 10.07 -9.39 8.74
N MET A 208 10.51 -8.13 8.59
CA MET A 208 9.71 -7.10 7.93
C MET A 208 9.51 -7.39 6.45
N VAL A 209 10.55 -7.82 5.74
CA VAL A 209 10.46 -8.16 4.31
C VAL A 209 9.52 -9.34 4.08
N LEU A 210 9.58 -10.37 4.92
CA LEU A 210 8.67 -11.51 4.84
C LEU A 210 7.22 -11.08 5.11
N LEU A 211 7.01 -10.31 6.17
CA LEU A 211 5.68 -9.94 6.64
C LEU A 211 4.96 -9.02 5.65
N THR A 212 5.60 -7.92 5.23
CA THR A 212 4.99 -6.91 4.35
C THR A 212 5.19 -7.23 2.87
N GLY A 213 6.28 -7.91 2.51
CA GLY A 213 6.56 -8.29 1.12
C GLY A 213 5.57 -9.32 0.58
N TRP A 214 5.22 -10.34 1.36
CA TRP A 214 4.18 -11.32 0.98
C TRP A 214 2.84 -10.64 0.68
N GLN A 215 2.38 -9.76 1.58
CA GLN A 215 1.16 -8.99 1.39
C GLN A 215 1.26 -8.11 0.15
N ALA A 216 2.42 -7.50 -0.04
CA ALA A 216 2.62 -6.58 -1.13
C ALA A 216 2.50 -7.27 -2.49
N VAL A 217 3.05 -8.49 -2.62
CA VAL A 217 2.92 -9.34 -3.81
C VAL A 217 1.46 -9.76 -4.01
N MET A 218 0.77 -10.15 -2.95
CA MET A 218 -0.62 -10.57 -3.00
C MET A 218 -1.55 -9.47 -3.54
N PHE A 219 -1.45 -8.25 -3.02
CA PHE A 219 -2.24 -7.12 -3.52
C PHE A 219 -1.78 -6.67 -4.91
N GLY A 220 -0.50 -6.79 -5.23
CA GLY A 220 0.02 -6.58 -6.58
C GLY A 220 -0.60 -7.53 -7.61
N TRP A 221 -0.81 -8.80 -7.23
CA TRP A 221 -1.43 -9.78 -8.11
C TRP A 221 -2.91 -9.47 -8.34
N LEU A 222 -3.64 -9.09 -7.28
CA LEU A 222 -5.03 -8.63 -7.43
C LEU A 222 -5.14 -7.38 -8.31
N PHE A 223 -4.19 -6.45 -8.19
CA PHE A 223 -4.11 -5.29 -9.07
C PHE A 223 -3.91 -5.70 -10.52
N TRP A 224 -2.97 -6.62 -10.79
CA TRP A 224 -2.70 -7.07 -12.15
C TRP A 224 -3.92 -7.77 -12.78
N GLN A 225 -4.61 -8.63 -12.04
CA GLN A 225 -5.72 -9.43 -12.57
C GLN A 225 -7.06 -8.66 -12.63
N TYR A 226 -7.33 -7.80 -11.65
CA TYR A 226 -8.67 -7.21 -11.44
C TYR A 226 -8.66 -5.67 -11.36
N GLY A 227 -7.49 -5.04 -11.38
CA GLY A 227 -7.33 -3.59 -11.36
C GLY A 227 -7.28 -2.98 -9.96
N LEU A 228 -7.10 -1.65 -9.93
CA LEU A 228 -6.73 -0.92 -8.71
C LEU A 228 -7.76 -1.05 -7.57
N LEU A 229 -9.05 -1.02 -7.89
CA LEU A 229 -10.09 -1.09 -6.87
C LEU A 229 -10.08 -2.43 -6.12
N ALA A 230 -9.75 -3.54 -6.79
CA ALA A 230 -9.65 -4.85 -6.16
C ALA A 230 -8.50 -4.90 -5.15
N ALA A 231 -7.35 -4.31 -5.47
CA ALA A 231 -6.22 -4.20 -4.55
C ALA A 231 -6.56 -3.33 -3.34
N ILE A 232 -7.19 -2.16 -3.56
CA ILE A 232 -7.64 -1.26 -2.48
C ILE A 232 -8.58 -1.98 -1.53
N ILE A 233 -9.66 -2.59 -2.04
CA ILE A 233 -10.65 -3.28 -1.20
C ILE A 233 -9.99 -4.43 -0.43
N SER A 234 -9.14 -5.22 -1.10
CA SER A 234 -8.43 -6.33 -0.46
C SER A 234 -7.55 -5.87 0.70
N HIS A 235 -6.82 -4.78 0.52
CA HIS A 235 -5.93 -4.25 1.55
C HIS A 235 -6.70 -3.60 2.71
N MET A 236 -7.79 -2.88 2.41
CA MET A 236 -8.71 -2.38 3.44
C MET A 236 -9.31 -3.52 4.27
N LEU A 237 -9.81 -4.58 3.63
CA LEU A 237 -10.37 -5.76 4.28
C LEU A 237 -9.33 -6.50 5.11
N PHE A 238 -8.08 -6.57 4.64
CA PHE A 238 -6.97 -7.14 5.41
C PHE A 238 -6.79 -6.41 6.75
N HIS A 239 -6.73 -5.07 6.72
CA HIS A 239 -6.59 -4.28 7.96
C HIS A 239 -7.78 -4.41 8.89
N LEU A 240 -9.01 -4.44 8.34
CA LEU A 240 -10.21 -4.67 9.14
C LEU A 240 -10.18 -6.05 9.80
N GLY A 241 -9.86 -7.10 9.04
CA GLY A 241 -9.73 -8.46 9.57
C GLY A 241 -8.67 -8.57 10.66
N TRP A 242 -7.51 -7.92 10.48
CA TRP A 242 -6.48 -7.88 11.52
C TRP A 242 -6.94 -7.12 12.76
N TYR A 243 -7.66 -6.00 12.63
CA TYR A 243 -8.23 -5.28 13.76
C TYR A 243 -9.26 -6.10 14.54
N TRP A 244 -10.09 -6.89 13.85
CA TRP A 244 -11.05 -7.78 14.50
C TRP A 244 -10.37 -8.88 15.31
N TYR A 245 -9.24 -9.40 14.82
CA TYR A 245 -8.44 -10.39 15.53
C TYR A 245 -7.70 -9.78 16.74
N ASP A 246 -7.10 -8.61 16.57
CA ASP A 246 -6.35 -7.91 17.62
C ASP A 246 -6.72 -6.42 17.60
N ARG A 247 -7.54 -6.02 18.59
CA ARG A 247 -8.10 -4.67 18.74
C ARG A 247 -7.13 -3.62 19.30
N ALA A 248 -5.89 -3.99 19.60
CA ALA A 248 -4.91 -3.08 20.21
C ALA A 248 -4.53 -1.90 19.32
#